data_AF-A0A352VUH8-F1
#
_entry.id   AF-A0A352VUH8-F1
#
_cell.length_a   1.000
_cell.length_b   1.000
_cell.length_c   1.000
_cell.angle_alpha   90.00
_cell.angle_beta   90.00
_cell.angle_gamma   90.00
#
_symmetry.space_group_name_H-M   'P 1'
#
loop_
_entity.id
_entity.type
_entity.pdbx_description
1 polymer ?
#
loop_
_entity_poly.entity_id
_entity_poly.type
_entity_poly.pdbx_seq_one_letter_code
_entity_poly.pdbx_strand_id
1 'polypeptide(L)'
;HYHHTDSEASLYGFADEKEKYVFRLLISVSGIGPKMAMKILAGAPVNRIVQAVNENNPDLLGRIPGLGAKTAQKMILELQGKLAFFISSESGVSSLPADSVFYDARDALRNLGYREQDITKTLTALKNEKPGLSIEALIRESLAKLSKV
;
A
#
# COMPACT_ATOMS: atom_id res chain seq x y z
N HIS A 1 6.72 5.15 7.69
CA HIS A 1 7.07 4.26 6.57
C HIS A 1 8.47 4.64 6.10
N TYR A 2 9.42 3.71 6.19
CA TYR A 2 10.77 3.91 5.68
C TYR A 2 10.82 3.50 4.21
N HIS A 3 11.29 4.40 3.36
CA HIS A 3 11.43 4.18 1.94
C HIS A 3 12.90 4.29 1.57
N HIS A 4 13.43 3.31 0.85
CA HIS A 4 14.82 3.25 0.42
C HIS A 4 14.89 2.93 -1.06
N THR A 5 15.74 3.66 -1.77
CA THR A 5 16.20 3.42 -3.14
C THR A 5 17.72 3.44 -3.15
N ASP A 6 18.35 3.03 -4.25
CA ASP A 6 19.81 3.05 -4.40
C ASP A 6 20.45 4.44 -4.19
N SER A 7 19.63 5.50 -4.27
CA SER A 7 20.06 6.90 -4.22
C SER A 7 19.51 7.70 -3.03
N GLU A 8 18.45 7.25 -2.36
CA GLU A 8 17.80 8.02 -1.29
C GLU A 8 17.23 7.09 -0.19
N ALA A 9 17.36 7.51 1.06
CA ALA A 9 16.64 6.95 2.19
C ALA A 9 15.75 8.03 2.80
N SER A 10 14.45 7.77 2.93
CA SER A 10 13.48 8.73 3.46
C SER A 10 12.57 8.06 4.50
N LEU A 11 12.25 8.81 5.55
CA LEU A 11 11.25 8.40 6.54
C LEU A 11 9.99 9.27 6.41
N TYR A 12 8.84 8.62 6.23
CA TYR A 12 7.53 9.27 6.16
C TYR A 12 6.74 8.98 7.44
N GLY A 13 6.28 10.03 8.13
CA GLY A 13 5.43 9.95 9.33
C GLY A 13 3.95 10.11 9.01
N PHE A 14 3.08 9.54 9.86
CA PHE A 14 1.62 9.59 9.75
C PHE A 14 1.01 9.77 11.13
N ALA A 15 -0.14 10.44 11.22
CA ALA A 15 -0.81 10.67 12.49
C ALA A 15 -1.45 9.39 13.05
N ASP A 16 -1.94 8.52 12.17
CA ASP A 16 -2.55 7.25 12.53
C ASP A 16 -2.18 6.11 11.54
N GLU A 17 -2.59 4.88 11.89
CA GLU A 17 -2.38 3.71 11.04
C GLU A 17 -3.19 3.76 9.74
N LYS A 18 -4.35 4.46 9.74
CA LYS A 18 -5.23 4.58 8.58
C LYS A 18 -4.51 5.35 7.46
N GLU A 19 -3.93 6.50 7.78
CA GLU A 19 -3.09 7.29 6.86
C GLU A 19 -1.89 6.50 6.37
N LYS A 20 -1.17 5.81 7.26
CA LYS A 20 -0.03 4.96 6.89
C LYS A 20 -0.45 3.88 5.90
N TYR A 21 -1.60 3.25 6.10
CA TYR A 21 -2.11 2.21 5.20
C TYR A 21 -2.48 2.79 3.83
N VAL A 22 -3.23 3.90 3.79
CA VAL A 22 -3.58 4.57 2.52
C VAL A 22 -2.33 5.02 1.77
N PHE A 23 -1.32 5.56 2.47
CA PHE A 23 -0.04 5.90 1.85
C PHE A 23 0.59 4.71 1.12
N ARG A 24 0.59 3.53 1.75
CA ARG A 24 1.18 2.32 1.16
C ARG A 24 0.41 1.84 -0.06
N LEU A 25 -0.90 1.94 -0.02
CA LEU A 25 -1.75 1.68 -1.18
C LEU A 25 -1.45 2.65 -2.32
N LEU A 26 -1.33 3.95 -2.02
CA LEU A 26 -1.00 4.97 -3.01
C LEU A 26 0.33 4.69 -3.72
N ILE A 27 1.41 4.40 -2.97
CA ILE A 27 2.73 4.11 -3.57
C ILE A 27 2.79 2.76 -4.30
N SER A 28 1.76 1.91 -4.15
CA SER A 28 1.64 0.68 -4.94
C SER A 28 1.09 0.92 -6.34
N VAL A 29 0.47 2.09 -6.57
CA VAL A 29 -0.08 2.46 -7.88
C VAL A 29 1.06 2.88 -8.81
N SER A 30 1.11 2.27 -9.98
CA SER A 30 2.16 2.56 -10.96
C SER A 30 2.08 4.02 -11.46
N GLY A 31 3.12 4.79 -11.16
CA GLY A 31 3.21 6.23 -11.45
C GLY A 31 2.99 7.13 -10.23
N ILE A 32 2.72 6.56 -9.05
CA ILE A 32 2.65 7.29 -7.79
C ILE A 32 3.82 6.88 -6.90
N GLY A 33 4.79 7.78 -6.77
CA GLY A 33 5.90 7.62 -5.83
C GLY A 33 5.58 8.19 -4.44
N PRO A 34 6.46 7.97 -3.45
CA PRO A 34 6.29 8.45 -2.07
C PRO A 34 6.01 9.95 -1.95
N LYS A 35 6.73 10.78 -2.71
CA LYS A 35 6.54 12.24 -2.73
C LYS A 35 5.15 12.63 -3.26
N MET A 36 4.63 11.90 -4.25
CA MET A 36 3.29 12.13 -4.78
C MET A 36 2.22 11.65 -3.81
N ALA A 37 2.40 10.47 -3.20
CA ALA A 37 1.48 9.95 -2.19
C ALA A 37 1.34 10.90 -0.99
N MET A 38 2.43 11.52 -0.52
CA MET A 38 2.37 12.56 0.51
C MET A 38 1.58 13.79 0.06
N LYS A 39 1.78 14.26 -1.19
CA LYS A 39 0.98 15.38 -1.73
C LYS A 39 -0.50 15.03 -1.81
N ILE A 40 -0.83 13.79 -2.13
CA ILE A 40 -2.22 13.32 -2.19
C ILE A 40 -2.86 13.37 -0.80
N LEU A 41 -2.20 12.80 0.21
CA LEU A 41 -2.68 12.83 1.61
C LEU A 41 -2.75 14.25 2.19
N ALA A 42 -1.86 15.14 1.77
CA ALA A 42 -1.90 16.55 2.16
C ALA A 42 -3.02 17.34 1.46
N GLY A 43 -3.38 16.95 0.23
CA GLY A 43 -4.40 17.62 -0.58
C GLY A 43 -5.82 17.13 -0.34
N ALA A 44 -5.99 15.87 0.08
CA ALA A 44 -7.29 15.26 0.34
C ALA A 44 -7.22 14.35 1.58
N PRO A 45 -8.15 14.51 2.55
CA PRO A 45 -8.23 13.60 3.69
C PRO A 45 -8.56 12.19 3.23
N VAL A 46 -8.16 11.18 4.02
CA VAL A 46 -8.37 9.75 3.69
C VAL A 46 -9.81 9.46 3.28
N ASN A 47 -10.81 10.02 3.98
CA ASN A 47 -12.23 9.82 3.65
C ASN A 47 -12.59 10.32 2.25
N ARG A 48 -12.03 11.46 1.81
CA ARG A 48 -12.22 11.98 0.45
C ARG A 48 -11.58 11.07 -0.59
N ILE A 49 -10.41 10.51 -0.31
CA ILE A 49 -9.74 9.55 -1.20
C ILE A 49 -10.57 8.29 -1.33
N VAL A 50 -11.06 7.74 -0.22
CA VAL A 50 -11.94 6.56 -0.20
C VAL A 50 -13.23 6.83 -0.98
N GLN A 51 -13.84 8.00 -0.78
CA GLN A 51 -15.03 8.40 -1.53
C GLN A 51 -14.75 8.51 -3.03
N ALA A 52 -13.67 9.17 -3.43
CA ALA A 52 -13.25 9.29 -4.83
C ALA A 52 -13.07 7.92 -5.51
N VAL A 53 -12.49 6.96 -4.78
CA VAL A 53 -12.31 5.59 -5.26
C VAL A 53 -13.63 4.85 -5.38
N ASN A 54 -14.51 4.94 -4.39
CA ASN A 54 -15.80 4.25 -4.38
C ASN A 54 -16.76 4.78 -5.45
N GLU A 55 -16.82 6.10 -5.63
CA GLU A 55 -17.67 6.76 -6.61
C GLU A 55 -17.07 6.76 -8.02
N ASN A 56 -15.85 6.23 -8.19
CA ASN A 56 -15.07 6.32 -9.42
C ASN A 56 -14.93 7.77 -9.93
N ASN A 57 -14.83 8.73 -9.00
CA ASN A 57 -14.89 10.15 -9.28
C ASN A 57 -13.55 10.84 -8.94
N PRO A 58 -12.63 11.02 -9.91
CA PRO A 58 -11.34 11.69 -9.70
C PRO A 58 -11.47 13.16 -9.33
N ASP A 59 -12.58 13.82 -9.67
CA ASP A 59 -12.77 15.24 -9.38
C ASP A 59 -12.88 15.52 -7.88
N LEU A 60 -13.28 14.50 -7.08
CA LEU A 60 -13.34 14.58 -5.62
C LEU A 60 -11.98 14.74 -4.95
N LEU A 61 -10.90 14.33 -5.62
CA LEU A 61 -9.53 14.54 -5.15
C LEU A 61 -9.10 16.00 -5.27
N GLY A 62 -9.87 16.81 -6.00
CA GLY A 62 -9.55 18.20 -6.29
C GLY A 62 -8.26 18.34 -7.11
N ARG A 63 -7.74 19.56 -7.14
CA ARG A 63 -6.54 19.88 -7.93
C ARG A 63 -5.29 19.65 -7.09
N ILE A 64 -4.73 18.44 -7.17
CA ILE A 64 -3.48 18.08 -6.49
C ILE A 64 -2.30 18.38 -7.44
N PRO A 65 -1.37 19.29 -7.07
CA PRO A 65 -0.28 19.68 -7.96
C PRO A 65 0.64 18.52 -8.37
N GLY A 66 0.66 18.21 -9.65
CA GLY A 66 1.44 17.12 -10.24
C GLY A 66 0.69 15.79 -10.37
N LEU A 67 -0.56 15.69 -9.87
CA LEU A 67 -1.45 14.57 -10.15
C LEU A 67 -2.21 14.86 -11.46
N GLY A 68 -1.81 14.19 -12.55
CA GLY A 68 -2.52 14.31 -13.83
C GLY A 68 -3.82 13.48 -13.85
N ALA A 69 -4.78 13.88 -14.71
CA ALA A 69 -6.07 13.20 -14.84
C ALA A 69 -5.95 11.69 -15.11
N LYS A 70 -5.01 11.30 -15.98
CA LYS A 70 -4.75 9.88 -16.31
C LYS A 70 -4.22 9.10 -15.10
N THR A 71 -3.33 9.71 -14.31
CA THR A 71 -2.79 9.09 -13.09
C THR A 71 -3.87 9.00 -12.00
N ALA A 72 -4.72 10.02 -11.87
CA ALA A 72 -5.85 10.01 -10.93
C ALA A 72 -6.86 8.89 -11.27
N GLN A 73 -7.23 8.75 -12.54
CA GLN A 73 -8.11 7.67 -13.00
C GLN A 73 -7.49 6.28 -12.76
N LYS A 74 -6.22 6.12 -13.09
CA LYS A 74 -5.49 4.86 -12.85
C LYS A 74 -5.42 4.53 -11.36
N MET A 75 -5.14 5.52 -10.52
CA MET A 75 -5.15 5.37 -9.07
C MET A 75 -6.51 4.88 -8.57
N ILE A 76 -7.60 5.51 -9.01
CA ILE A 76 -8.95 5.11 -8.62
C ILE A 76 -9.24 3.66 -8.99
N LEU A 77 -8.94 3.28 -10.24
CA LEU A 77 -9.17 1.93 -10.73
C LEU A 77 -8.34 0.88 -9.97
N GLU A 78 -7.05 1.15 -9.72
CA GLU A 78 -6.16 0.21 -9.03
C GLU A 78 -6.44 0.09 -7.52
N LEU A 79 -7.05 1.11 -6.92
CA LEU A 79 -7.43 1.13 -5.51
C LEU A 79 -8.86 0.67 -5.27
N GLN A 80 -9.67 0.54 -6.33
CA GLN A 80 -11.03 0.03 -6.24
C GLN A 80 -11.02 -1.36 -5.60
N GLY A 81 -11.87 -1.56 -4.58
CA GLY A 81 -11.94 -2.81 -3.80
C GLY A 81 -10.84 -2.97 -2.73
N LYS A 82 -9.70 -2.27 -2.82
CA LYS A 82 -8.63 -2.31 -1.78
C LYS A 82 -8.93 -1.41 -0.58
N LEU A 83 -9.78 -0.40 -0.77
CA LEU A 83 -10.19 0.55 0.28
C LEU A 83 -11.53 0.18 0.96
N ALA A 84 -12.13 -0.96 0.63
CA ALA A 84 -13.43 -1.38 1.16
C ALA A 84 -13.48 -1.47 2.70
N PHE A 85 -12.33 -1.68 3.35
CA PHE A 85 -12.21 -1.75 4.82
C PHE A 85 -12.51 -0.42 5.53
N PHE A 86 -12.29 0.73 4.88
CA PHE A 86 -12.53 2.04 5.49
C PHE A 86 -14.01 2.36 5.71
N ILE A 87 -14.91 1.61 5.08
CA ILE A 87 -16.37 1.81 5.16
C ILE A 87 -16.94 1.35 6.52
N SER A 88 -16.22 0.52 7.29
CA SER A 88 -16.76 -0.13 8.50
C SER A 88 -16.21 0.36 9.85
N SER A 89 -15.31 1.34 9.88
CA SER A 89 -14.60 1.75 11.12
C SER A 89 -14.98 3.16 11.60
N GLU A 90 -16.24 3.31 12.02
CA GLU A 90 -16.62 4.30 13.05
C GLU A 90 -16.45 3.73 14.47
N SER A 91 -16.26 2.42 14.62
CA SER A 91 -16.07 1.77 15.93
C SER A 91 -14.66 1.21 16.03
N GLY A 92 -13.92 1.70 17.03
CA GLY A 92 -12.52 1.36 17.25
C GLY A 92 -12.33 -0.10 17.60
N VAL A 93 -11.82 -0.89 16.65
CA VAL A 93 -10.94 -2.03 16.89
C VAL A 93 -9.98 -2.09 15.70
N SER A 94 -8.70 -1.74 15.91
CA SER A 94 -7.67 -1.80 14.87
C SER A 94 -7.25 -3.26 14.67
N SER A 95 -8.00 -4.01 13.86
CA SER A 95 -7.47 -5.24 13.25
C SER A 95 -6.77 -4.85 11.96
N LEU A 96 -5.44 -4.82 11.99
CA LEU A 96 -4.59 -4.66 10.81
C LEU A 96 -5.06 -5.61 9.68
N PRO A 97 -5.33 -5.10 8.47
CA PRO A 97 -5.69 -5.97 7.35
C PRO A 97 -4.56 -6.97 7.07
N ALA A 98 -4.89 -8.18 6.61
CA ALA A 98 -3.90 -9.12 6.07
C ALA A 98 -3.02 -8.47 4.97
N ASP A 99 -3.53 -7.44 4.29
CA ASP A 99 -2.76 -6.65 3.33
C ASP A 99 -1.65 -5.81 3.97
N SER A 100 -1.83 -5.29 5.19
CA SER A 100 -0.77 -4.56 5.89
C SER A 100 0.43 -5.45 6.21
N VAL A 101 0.16 -6.68 6.67
CA VAL A 101 1.14 -7.73 6.92
C VAL A 101 1.87 -8.11 5.63
N PHE A 102 1.14 -8.22 4.53
CA PHE A 102 1.70 -8.47 3.20
C PHE A 102 2.67 -7.37 2.76
N TYR A 103 2.29 -6.11 2.92
CA TYR A 103 3.17 -4.99 2.56
C TYR A 103 4.42 -4.94 3.44
N ASP A 104 4.29 -5.21 4.75
CA ASP A 104 5.45 -5.23 5.66
C ASP A 104 6.41 -6.37 5.33
N ALA A 105 5.90 -7.56 5.04
CA ALA A 105 6.71 -8.68 4.58
C ALA A 105 7.41 -8.36 3.25
N ARG A 106 6.71 -7.72 2.30
CA ARG A 106 7.28 -7.31 1.02
C ARG A 106 8.43 -6.31 1.20
N ASP A 107 8.23 -5.28 2.00
CA ASP A 107 9.26 -4.25 2.25
C ASP A 107 10.47 -4.86 2.98
N ALA A 108 10.24 -5.77 3.93
CA ALA A 108 11.30 -6.51 4.62
C ALA A 108 12.12 -7.39 3.67
N LEU A 109 11.46 -8.18 2.81
CA LEU A 109 12.13 -9.04 1.84
C LEU A 109 12.90 -8.22 0.79
N ARG A 110 12.38 -7.05 0.39
CA ARG A 110 13.10 -6.14 -0.50
C ARG A 110 14.37 -5.61 0.16
N ASN A 111 14.32 -5.24 1.43
CA ASN A 111 15.49 -4.79 2.19
C ASN A 111 16.55 -5.89 2.38
N LEU A 112 16.16 -7.16 2.32
CA LEU A 112 17.08 -8.30 2.32
C LEU A 112 17.73 -8.54 0.95
N GLY A 113 17.37 -7.77 -0.08
CA GLY A 113 17.98 -7.82 -1.42
C GLY A 113 17.28 -8.72 -2.43
N TYR A 114 16.08 -9.23 -2.12
CA TYR A 114 15.31 -10.03 -3.08
C TYR A 114 14.66 -9.15 -4.16
N ARG A 115 14.53 -9.69 -5.37
CA ARG A 115 13.92 -8.99 -6.51
C ARG A 115 12.41 -8.85 -6.33
N GLU A 116 11.88 -7.68 -6.68
CA GLU A 116 10.46 -7.34 -6.47
C GLU A 116 9.48 -8.30 -7.18
N GLN A 117 9.87 -8.84 -8.35
CA GLN A 117 9.07 -9.84 -9.05
C GLN A 117 8.95 -11.15 -8.28
N ASP A 118 10.05 -11.61 -7.69
CA ASP A 118 10.10 -12.88 -6.95
C ASP A 118 9.39 -12.74 -5.60
N ILE A 119 9.56 -11.59 -4.94
CA ILE A 119 8.83 -11.26 -3.71
C ILE A 119 7.32 -11.27 -3.97
N THR A 120 6.86 -10.55 -4.98
CA THR A 120 5.42 -10.42 -5.27
C THR A 120 4.81 -11.76 -5.63
N LYS A 121 5.50 -12.58 -6.44
CA LYS A 121 5.06 -13.95 -6.78
C LYS A 121 4.93 -14.83 -5.55
N THR A 122 5.97 -14.89 -4.72
CA THR A 122 6.01 -15.74 -3.53
C THR A 122 4.97 -15.33 -2.50
N LEU A 123 4.83 -14.03 -2.21
CA LEU A 123 3.84 -13.54 -1.26
C LEU A 123 2.41 -13.78 -1.77
N THR A 124 2.15 -13.60 -3.06
CA THR A 124 0.81 -13.87 -3.63
C THR A 124 0.47 -15.35 -3.57
N ALA A 125 1.44 -16.24 -3.86
CA ALA A 125 1.27 -17.68 -3.70
C ALA A 125 0.99 -18.07 -2.25
N LEU A 126 1.74 -17.50 -1.28
CA LEU A 126 1.53 -17.76 0.14
C LEU A 126 0.20 -17.22 0.65
N LYS A 127 -0.26 -16.07 0.15
CA LYS A 127 -1.58 -15.51 0.47
C LYS A 127 -2.71 -16.46 0.05
N ASN A 128 -2.55 -17.15 -1.08
CA ASN A 128 -3.52 -18.11 -1.59
C ASN A 128 -3.41 -19.49 -0.91
N GLU A 129 -2.21 -19.97 -0.61
CA GLU A 129 -1.97 -21.27 0.04
C GLU A 129 -2.30 -21.27 1.53
N LYS A 130 -1.94 -20.19 2.24
CA LYS A 130 -2.03 -20.07 3.70
C LYS A 130 -2.54 -18.66 4.07
N PRO A 131 -3.85 -18.39 3.92
CA PRO A 131 -4.42 -17.11 4.33
C PRO A 131 -4.28 -16.90 5.84
N GLY A 132 -4.03 -15.66 6.26
CA GLY A 132 -4.01 -15.29 7.69
C GLY A 132 -2.70 -15.54 8.44
N LEU A 133 -1.60 -15.81 7.74
CA LEU A 133 -0.27 -15.91 8.36
C LEU A 133 0.11 -14.61 9.11
N SER A 134 0.73 -14.77 10.28
CA SER A 134 1.39 -13.66 10.96
C SER A 134 2.57 -13.14 10.13
N ILE A 135 2.99 -11.90 10.38
CA ILE A 135 4.13 -11.29 9.67
C ILE A 135 5.41 -12.12 9.76
N GLU A 136 5.74 -12.62 10.95
CA GLU A 136 6.93 -13.43 11.19
C GLU A 136 6.88 -14.75 10.41
N ALA A 137 5.71 -15.41 10.41
CA ALA A 137 5.51 -16.64 9.68
C ALA A 137 5.56 -16.41 8.16
N LEU A 138 4.96 -15.32 7.69
CA LEU A 138 4.96 -14.94 6.28
C LEU A 138 6.37 -14.64 5.78
N ILE A 139 7.20 -13.92 6.54
CA ILE A 139 8.61 -13.66 6.19
C ILE A 139 9.40 -14.97 6.17
N ARG A 140 9.27 -15.82 7.20
CA ARG A 140 10.00 -17.10 7.29
C ARG A 140 9.69 -18.02 6.10
N GLU A 141 8.40 -18.20 5.78
CA GLU A 141 7.95 -19.02 4.66
C GLU A 141 8.39 -18.44 3.31
N SER A 142 8.36 -17.11 3.17
CA SER A 142 8.82 -16.44 1.96
C SER A 142 10.32 -16.65 1.74
N LEU A 143 11.13 -16.51 2.79
CA LEU A 143 12.57 -16.77 2.72
C LEU A 143 12.88 -18.23 2.37
N ALA A 144 12.15 -19.18 2.95
CA ALA A 144 12.31 -20.61 2.65
C ALA A 144 11.99 -20.96 1.20
N LYS A 145 10.99 -20.30 0.60
CA LYS A 145 10.66 -20.45 -0.83
C LYS A 145 11.67 -19.74 -1.74
N LEU A 146 12.13 -18.55 -1.37
CA LEU A 146 13.08 -17.75 -2.16
C LEU A 146 14.51 -18.27 -2.12
N SER A 147 14.93 -18.96 -1.05
CA SER A 147 16.27 -19.57 -0.93
C SER A 147 16.41 -20.92 -1.65
N LYS A 148 15.29 -21.50 -2.10
CA LYS A 148 15.24 -22.77 -2.84
C LYS A 148 15.30 -22.57 -4.36
N VAL A 149 15.34 -21.33 -4.82
CA VAL A 149 15.51 -20.91 -6.22
C VAL A 149 16.94 -20.42 -6.40
#